data_AF-A0A962ML32-F1
#
_entry.id   AF-A0A962ML32-F1
#
_cell.length_a   1.000
_cell.length_b   1.000
_cell.length_c   1.000
_cell.angle_alpha   90.00
_cell.angle_beta   90.00
_cell.angle_gamma   90.00
#
_symmetry.space_group_name_H-M   'P 1'
#
loop_
_entity.id
_entity.type
_entity.pdbx_description
1 polymer ?
#
loop_
_entity_poly.entity_id
_entity_poly.type
_entity_poly.pdbx_seq_one_letter_code
_entity_poly.pdbx_strand_id
1 'polypeptide(L)'
;VILAGREQAVEGRPLIEYLAARGYRSIYLLAGPQILETMLRDAVLSRLYLTLSHQLIGGSQFHSMIGGGVMGAAGALQLRELYLEHASEGTTGQFFACFEPLLQDSG
;
A
#
# COMPACT_ATOMS: atom_id res chain seq x y z
N VAL A 1 22.68 -7.51 0.78
CA VAL A 1 21.78 -7.37 -0.40
C VAL A 1 20.78 -8.51 -0.35
N ILE A 2 19.49 -8.23 -0.55
CA ILE A 2 18.43 -9.26 -0.65
C ILE A 2 18.12 -9.44 -2.12
N LEU A 3 18.06 -10.69 -2.59
CA LEU A 3 17.60 -11.04 -3.93
C LEU A 3 16.15 -11.52 -3.80
N ALA A 4 15.21 -10.71 -4.26
CA ALA A 4 13.78 -10.95 -4.10
C ALA A 4 13.04 -10.62 -5.40
N GLY A 5 13.32 -11.38 -6.47
CA GLY A 5 12.74 -11.19 -7.79
C GLY A 5 13.78 -11.40 -8.90
N ARG A 6 13.34 -11.25 -10.16
CA ARG A 6 14.23 -11.37 -11.34
C ARG A 6 14.84 -10.02 -11.74
N GLU A 7 16.13 -10.07 -12.05
CA GLU A 7 16.91 -8.93 -12.56
C GLU A 7 16.84 -7.68 -11.65
N GLN A 8 16.25 -6.59 -12.14
CA GLN A 8 16.15 -5.30 -11.44
C GLN A 8 14.80 -5.11 -10.74
N ALA A 9 13.89 -6.09 -10.83
CA ALA A 9 12.56 -6.01 -10.24
C ALA A 9 12.50 -6.75 -8.89
N VAL A 10 11.85 -6.11 -7.92
CA VAL A 10 11.44 -6.77 -6.67
C VAL A 10 10.08 -7.42 -6.89
N GLU A 11 9.96 -8.68 -6.50
CA GLU A 11 8.72 -9.45 -6.43
C GLU A 11 8.30 -9.57 -4.97
N GLY A 12 7.01 -9.38 -4.69
CA GLY A 12 6.48 -9.30 -3.34
C GLY A 12 6.58 -10.62 -2.60
N ARG A 13 6.14 -11.71 -3.23
CA ARG A 13 6.16 -13.03 -2.58
C ARG A 13 7.58 -13.52 -2.22
N PRO A 14 8.56 -13.49 -3.15
CA PRO A 14 9.94 -13.82 -2.81
C PRO A 14 10.52 -12.95 -1.68
N LEU A 15 10.19 -11.65 -1.64
CA LEU A 15 10.64 -10.76 -0.57
C LEU A 15 10.10 -11.20 0.80
N ILE A 16 8.79 -11.45 0.89
CA ILE A 16 8.13 -11.84 2.15
C ILE A 16 8.66 -13.19 2.62
N GLU A 17 8.81 -14.18 1.72
CA GLU A 17 9.35 -15.49 2.06
C GLU A 17 10.80 -15.41 2.58
N TYR A 18 11.64 -14.61 1.91
CA TYR A 18 13.04 -14.41 2.33
C TYR A 18 13.14 -13.79 3.73
N LEU A 19 12.28 -12.81 4.03
CA LEU A 19 12.24 -12.13 5.33
C LEU A 19 11.65 -13.06 6.41
N ALA A 20 10.59 -13.80 6.09
CA ALA A 20 10.00 -14.78 6.99
C ALA A 20 11.00 -15.88 7.40
N ALA A 21 11.81 -16.38 6.46
CA ALA A 21 12.86 -17.36 6.73
C ALA A 21 13.94 -16.86 7.71
N ARG A 22 14.03 -15.55 7.94
CA ARG A 22 14.94 -14.91 8.90
C ARG A 22 14.27 -14.54 10.22
N GLY A 23 13.02 -14.96 10.41
CA GLY A 23 12.26 -14.71 11.62
C GLY A 23 11.56 -13.34 11.64
N TYR A 24 11.58 -12.57 10.55
CA TYR A 24 10.79 -11.34 10.47
C TYR A 24 9.31 -11.69 10.29
N ARG A 25 8.48 -11.28 11.26
CA ARG A 25 7.05 -11.60 11.32
C ARG A 25 6.13 -10.42 10.98
N SER A 26 6.65 -9.21 11.11
CA SER A 26 5.95 -7.97 10.80
C SER A 26 6.88 -7.08 9.99
N ILE A 27 6.42 -6.67 8.82
CA ILE A 27 7.18 -5.88 7.85
C ILE A 27 6.35 -4.63 7.55
N TYR A 28 6.92 -3.47 7.86
CA TYR A 28 6.30 -2.19 7.56
C TYR A 28 7.02 -1.56 6.37
N LEU A 29 6.28 -1.30 5.29
CA LEU A 29 6.83 -0.78 4.05
C LEU A 29 6.56 0.72 3.93
N LEU A 30 7.59 1.54 4.19
CA LEU A 30 7.63 2.96 3.82
C LEU A 30 8.17 3.12 2.40
N ALA A 31 7.59 2.37 1.46
CA ALA A 31 8.12 2.25 0.11
C ALA A 31 7.32 3.07 -0.91
N GLY A 32 7.95 3.38 -2.04
CA GLY A 32 7.32 4.14 -3.11
C GLY A 32 6.23 3.37 -3.86
N PRO A 33 5.54 4.04 -4.81
CA PRO A 33 4.41 3.51 -5.57
C PRO A 33 4.63 2.11 -6.18
N GLN A 34 5.84 1.80 -6.65
CA GLN A 34 6.13 0.50 -7.29
C GLN A 34 6.08 -0.68 -6.32
N ILE A 35 6.57 -0.49 -5.08
CA ILE A 35 6.52 -1.56 -4.08
C ILE A 35 5.09 -1.78 -3.61
N LEU A 36 4.30 -0.72 -3.41
CA LEU A 36 2.88 -0.86 -3.08
C LEU A 36 2.15 -1.63 -4.19
N GLU A 37 2.36 -1.27 -5.45
CA GLU A 37 1.80 -1.99 -6.60
C GLU A 37 2.20 -3.48 -6.58
N THR A 38 3.49 -3.77 -6.35
CA THR A 38 4.02 -5.13 -6.31
C THR A 38 3.34 -5.97 -5.22
N MET A 39 3.22 -5.43 -3.99
CA MET A 39 2.61 -6.17 -2.87
C MET A 39 1.11 -6.45 -3.09
N LEU A 40 0.40 -5.51 -3.71
CA LEU A 40 -1.01 -5.68 -4.08
C LEU A 40 -1.17 -6.76 -5.15
N ARG A 41 -0.39 -6.67 -6.24
CA ARG A 41 -0.47 -7.64 -7.36
C ARG A 41 -0.10 -9.06 -6.95
N ASP A 42 0.87 -9.21 -6.05
CA ASP A 42 1.30 -10.52 -5.53
C ASP A 42 0.39 -11.08 -4.42
N ALA A 43 -0.63 -10.31 -4.02
CA ALA A 43 -1.56 -10.61 -2.94
C ALA A 43 -0.86 -10.90 -1.59
N VAL A 44 0.19 -10.12 -1.29
CA VAL A 44 0.98 -10.26 -0.05
C VAL A 44 0.88 -9.05 0.88
N LEU A 45 0.15 -8.00 0.48
CA LEU A 45 -0.15 -6.88 1.35
C LEU A 45 -1.21 -7.31 2.39
N SER A 46 -0.89 -7.27 3.68
CA SER A 46 -1.90 -7.58 4.71
C SER A 46 -2.78 -6.37 5.05
N ARG A 47 -2.21 -5.16 5.03
CA ARG A 47 -2.88 -3.95 5.52
C ARG A 47 -2.25 -2.69 4.92
N LEU A 48 -3.09 -1.73 4.51
CA LEU A 48 -2.68 -0.41 4.03
C LEU A 48 -3.13 0.65 5.02
N TYR A 49 -2.17 1.40 5.55
CA TYR A 49 -2.43 2.61 6.34
C TYR A 49 -2.26 3.83 5.44
N LEU A 50 -3.30 4.66 5.34
CA LEU A 50 -3.31 5.85 4.50
C LEU A 50 -3.67 7.08 5.32
N THR A 51 -2.81 8.09 5.26
CA THR A 51 -3.12 9.44 5.73
C THR A 51 -3.62 10.27 4.56
N LEU A 52 -4.83 10.81 4.68
CA LEU A 52 -5.42 11.70 3.67
C LEU A 52 -5.61 13.09 4.29
N SER A 53 -4.78 14.04 3.87
CA SER A 53 -4.96 15.45 4.23
C SER A 53 -6.15 16.04 3.48
N HIS A 54 -7.00 16.83 4.15
CA HIS A 54 -8.13 17.53 3.54
C HIS A 54 -7.66 18.76 2.74
N GLN A 55 -6.80 18.53 1.76
CA GLN A 55 -6.22 19.54 0.88
C GLN A 55 -6.40 19.12 -0.57
N LEU A 56 -6.71 20.09 -1.42
CA LEU A 56 -6.70 19.91 -2.86
C LEU A 56 -5.36 20.38 -3.41
N ILE A 57 -4.69 19.50 -4.15
CA ILE A 57 -3.42 19.79 -4.82
C ILE A 57 -3.67 19.74 -6.32
N GLY A 58 -3.35 20.83 -7.02
CA GLY A 58 -3.34 20.86 -8.49
C GLY A 58 -1.98 20.43 -9.05
N GLY A 59 -1.94 20.03 -10.33
CA GLY A 59 -0.67 19.70 -11.01
C GLY A 59 -0.88 19.34 -12.48
N SER A 60 0.14 19.60 -13.31
CA SER A 60 0.16 19.24 -14.74
C SER A 60 0.59 17.80 -15.00
N GLN A 61 1.09 17.11 -13.97
CA GLN A 61 1.38 15.67 -13.96
C GLN A 61 0.84 15.11 -12.64
N PHE A 62 -0.24 14.31 -12.71
CA PHE A 62 -0.79 13.62 -11.54
C PHE A 62 -0.16 12.23 -11.44
N HIS A 63 0.53 11.97 -10.34
CA HIS A 63 0.91 10.61 -9.98
C HIS A 63 -0.18 10.05 -9.05
N SER A 64 -0.84 8.97 -9.46
CA SER A 64 -1.64 8.16 -8.55
C SER A 64 -0.74 7.48 -7.50
N MET A 65 -1.34 6.97 -6.42
CA MET A 65 -0.62 6.26 -5.35
C MET A 65 0.18 5.05 -5.85
N ILE A 66 -0.27 4.45 -6.96
CA ILE A 66 0.39 3.35 -7.66
C ILE A 66 0.48 3.71 -9.15
N GLY A 67 1.48 3.17 -9.84
CA GLY A 67 1.59 3.24 -11.30
C GLY A 67 0.92 2.05 -12.00
N GLY A 68 1.15 1.95 -13.31
CA GLY A 68 0.80 0.77 -14.10
C GLY A 68 -0.65 0.70 -14.58
N GLY A 69 -1.03 -0.46 -15.11
CA GLY A 69 -2.38 -0.75 -15.59
C GLY A 69 -3.38 -1.02 -14.47
N VAL A 70 -4.67 -1.11 -14.82
CA VAL A 70 -5.79 -1.33 -13.87
C VAL A 70 -5.53 -2.51 -12.93
N MET A 71 -5.81 -2.35 -11.63
CA MET A 71 -5.59 -3.38 -10.61
C MET A 71 -6.63 -4.50 -10.61
N GLY A 72 -7.85 -4.22 -11.06
CA GLY A 72 -8.98 -5.15 -10.92
C GLY A 72 -9.14 -5.57 -9.45
N ALA A 73 -9.31 -6.88 -9.24
CA ALA A 73 -9.44 -7.50 -7.92
C ALA A 73 -8.30 -7.16 -6.95
N ALA A 74 -7.06 -7.09 -7.42
CA ALA A 74 -5.89 -6.84 -6.57
C ALA A 74 -5.89 -5.46 -5.90
N GLY A 75 -6.69 -4.52 -6.42
CA GLY A 75 -6.85 -3.18 -5.87
C GLY A 75 -8.13 -3.00 -5.06
N ALA A 76 -8.94 -4.06 -4.90
CA ALA A 76 -10.16 -3.99 -4.10
C ALA A 76 -9.78 -4.01 -2.61
N LEU A 77 -10.17 -2.97 -1.88
CA LEU A 77 -9.85 -2.79 -0.48
C LEU A 77 -11.12 -2.65 0.36
N GLN A 78 -11.07 -3.18 1.57
CA GLN A 78 -12.09 -2.98 2.61
C GLN A 78 -11.57 -2.00 3.66
N LEU A 79 -12.33 -0.94 3.94
CA LEU A 79 -12.06 -0.05 5.06
C LEU A 79 -12.29 -0.80 6.37
N ARG A 80 -11.29 -0.77 7.27
CA ARG A 80 -11.34 -1.39 8.60
C ARG A 80 -11.55 -0.36 9.69
N GLU A 81 -10.79 0.71 9.64
CA GLU A 81 -10.78 1.75 10.65
C GLU A 81 -10.63 3.11 9.96
N LEU A 82 -11.29 4.13 10.49
CA LEU A 82 -11.19 5.51 10.04
C LEU A 82 -11.19 6.44 11.25
N TYR A 83 -10.15 7.23 11.37
CA TYR A 83 -10.02 8.26 12.40
C TYR A 83 -9.99 9.64 11.73
N LEU A 84 -10.72 10.57 12.31
CA LEU A 84 -10.72 11.98 11.90
C LEU A 84 -9.89 12.79 12.88
N GLU A 85 -8.91 13.50 12.35
CA GLU A 85 -8.32 14.65 13.04
C GLU A 85 -8.92 15.93 12.45
N HIS A 86 -9.58 16.71 13.31
CA HIS A 86 -10.14 18.00 12.92
C HIS A 86 -9.03 19.01 12.64
N ALA A 87 -9.32 19.96 11.75
CA ALA A 87 -8.44 21.10 11.53
C ALA A 87 -8.26 21.89 12.84
N SER A 88 -7.05 22.39 13.06
CA SER A 88 -6.71 23.36 14.09
C SER A 88 -6.21 24.65 13.45
N GLU A 89 -5.92 25.68 14.25
CA GLU A 89 -5.41 26.95 13.71
C GLU A 89 -4.16 26.73 12.85
N GLY A 90 -4.26 27.08 11.56
CA GLY A 90 -3.16 26.96 10.59
C GLY A 90 -2.93 25.56 10.00
N THR A 91 -3.77 24.56 10.33
CA THR A 91 -3.68 23.21 9.75
C THR A 91 -4.95 22.82 9.02
N THR A 92 -4.85 21.82 8.15
CA THR A 92 -6.02 21.13 7.63
C THR A 92 -6.27 19.86 8.42
N GLY A 93 -7.54 19.48 8.53
CA GLY A 93 -7.89 18.17 9.08
C GLY A 93 -7.35 17.05 8.19
N GLN A 94 -7.40 15.83 8.71
CA GLN A 94 -6.99 14.65 7.98
C GLN A 94 -7.74 13.40 8.41
N PHE A 95 -7.76 12.42 7.53
CA PHE A 95 -8.16 11.06 7.85
C PHE A 95 -6.93 10.17 8.04
N PHE A 96 -6.97 9.33 9.07
CA PHE A 96 -6.14 8.14 9.14
C PHE A 96 -7.03 6.94 8.85
N ALA A 97 -6.86 6.36 7.68
CA ALA A 97 -7.63 5.23 7.21
C ALA A 97 -6.78 3.96 7.24
N CYS A 98 -7.38 2.87 7.70
CA CYS A 98 -6.80 1.55 7.62
C CYS A 98 -7.64 0.67 6.71
N PHE A 99 -7.00 0.06 5.72
CA PHE A 99 -7.62 -0.85 4.77
C PHE A 99 -6.97 -2.22 4.81
N GLU A 100 -7.74 -3.25 4.48
CA GLU A 100 -7.24 -4.59 4.17
C GLU A 100 -7.63 -4.92 2.71
N PRO A 101 -6.88 -5.76 1.98
CA PRO A 101 -7.37 -6.27 0.72
C PRO A 101 -8.69 -7.00 0.91
N LEU A 102 -9.62 -6.77 -0.01
CA LEU A 102 -10.87 -7.52 -0.04
C LEU A 102 -10.56 -8.95 -0.48
N LEU A 103 -10.64 -9.90 0.46
CA LEU A 103 -10.47 -11.31 0.17
C LEU A 103 -11.46 -11.73 -0.92
N GLN A 104 -10.95 -12.36 -1.97
CA GLN A 104 -11.77 -13.03 -2.95
C GLN A 104 -11.77 -14.52 -2.62
N ASP A 105 -12.95 -15.08 -2.37
CA ASP A 105 -13.11 -16.52 -2.27
C ASP A 105 -12.63 -17.13 -3.59
N SER A 106 -11.53 -17.88 -3.52
CA SER A 106 -11.08 -18.72 -4.62
C SER A 106 -12.03 -19.91 -4.67
N GLY A 107 -13.04 -19.84 -5.53
CA GLY A 107 -13.86 -20.98 -5.92
C GLY A 107 -13.05 -22.03 -6.66
#